data_AF-A0A8T4ZVH5-F1
#
_entry.id   AF-A0A8T4ZVH5-F1
#
_cell.length_a   1.000
_cell.length_b   1.000
_cell.length_c   1.000
_cell.angle_alpha   90.00
_cell.angle_beta   90.00
_cell.angle_gamma   90.00
#
_symmetry.space_group_name_H-M   'P 1'
#
loop_
_entity.id
_entity.type
_entity.pdbx_description
1 polymer ?
#
loop_
_entity_poly.entity_id
_entity_poly.type
_entity_poly.pdbx_seq_one_letter_code
_entity_poly.pdbx_strand_id
1 'polypeptide(L)' 'NLTLLQFLYEESGKARIVCFAMGPLGKLSRLLSPIYGGYFTIASLDRGFETATGQMTIEEMKTVYKALGIYDGSFGKN' A
#
# COMPACT_ATOMS: atom_id res chain seq x y z
N ASN A 1 -2.69 -2.20 12.87
CA ASN A 1 -2.95 -2.51 11.44
C ASN A 1 -4.44 -2.71 11.17
N LEU A 2 -5.08 -3.76 11.70
CA LEU A 2 -6.46 -4.12 11.35
C LEU A 2 -7.48 -3.00 11.57
N THR A 3 -7.41 -2.25 12.67
CA THR A 3 -8.29 -1.11 12.92
C THR A 3 -8.24 -0.06 11.81
N LEU A 4 -7.07 0.20 11.23
CA LEU A 4 -6.92 1.17 10.13
C LEU A 4 -7.51 0.65 8.82
N LEU A 5 -7.36 -0.65 8.57
CA LEU A 5 -7.94 -1.30 7.38
C LEU A 5 -9.47 -1.36 7.48
N GLN A 6 -10.01 -1.63 8.67
CA GLN A 6 -11.45 -1.57 8.93
C GLN A 6 -11.98 -0.15 8.69
N PHE A 7 -11.30 0.86 9.23
CA PHE A 7 -11.65 2.26 9.01
C PHE A 7 -11.67 2.63 7.51
N LEU A 8 -10.64 2.23 6.74
CA LEU A 8 -10.62 2.45 5.29
C LEU A 8 -11.80 1.80 4.59
N TYR A 9 -12.12 0.56 4.94
CA TYR A 9 -13.22 -0.17 4.35
C TYR A 9 -14.56 0.54 4.57
N GLU A 10 -14.79 1.07 5.77
CA GLU A 10 -16.04 1.76 6.13
C GLU A 10 -16.16 3.18 5.52
N GLU A 11 -15.04 3.91 5.42
CA GLU A 11 -15.07 5.34 5.10
C GLU A 11 -14.68 5.68 3.65
N SER A 12 -14.09 4.72 2.92
CA SER A 12 -13.63 4.93 1.53
C SER A 12 -14.73 5.33 0.54
N GLY A 13 -15.99 4.98 0.82
CA GLY A 13 -17.15 5.39 0.02
C GLY A 13 -17.52 6.88 0.19
N LYS A 14 -17.03 7.55 1.25
CA LYS A 14 -17.41 8.92 1.59
C LYS A 14 -16.34 9.93 1.19
N ALA A 15 -15.07 9.53 1.20
CA ALA A 15 -13.95 10.38 0.84
C ALA A 15 -12.78 9.57 0.29
N ARG A 16 -11.91 10.23 -0.48
CA ARG A 16 -10.63 9.68 -0.90
C ARG A 16 -9.66 9.73 0.28
N ILE A 17 -9.44 8.59 0.93
CA ILE A 17 -8.65 8.49 2.16
C ILE A 17 -7.35 7.73 1.88
N VAL A 18 -6.25 8.19 2.48
CA VAL A 18 -4.99 7.44 2.56
C VAL A 18 -4.69 7.19 4.03
N CYS A 19 -4.65 5.93 4.45
CA CYS A 19 -4.48 5.57 5.86
C CYS A 19 -3.69 4.27 6.02
N PHE A 20 -2.63 4.30 6.80
CA PHE A 20 -1.85 3.12 7.18
C PHE A 20 -0.97 3.45 8.38
N ALA A 21 -0.54 2.41 9.10
CA ALA A 21 0.37 2.58 10.21
C ALA A 21 1.80 2.87 9.72
N MET A 22 2.54 3.62 10.53
CA MET A 22 3.95 3.94 10.31
C MET A 22 4.87 2.85 10.89
N GLY A 23 6.16 2.91 10.52
CA GLY A 23 7.19 2.03 11.07
C GLY A 23 7.16 0.60 10.50
N PRO A 24 8.08 -0.27 10.95
CA PRO A 24 8.23 -1.62 10.40
C PRO A 24 6.96 -2.48 10.54
N LEU A 25 6.23 -2.34 11.65
CA LEU A 25 4.98 -3.06 11.89
C LEU A 25 3.82 -2.56 11.03
N GLY A 26 3.92 -1.35 10.45
CA GLY A 26 2.89 -0.76 9.61
C GLY A 26 2.87 -1.23 8.15
N LYS A 27 3.93 -1.94 7.71
CA LYS A 27 4.10 -2.45 6.35
C LYS A 27 2.86 -3.15 5.81
N LEU A 28 2.23 -4.01 6.62
CA LEU A 28 1.03 -4.74 6.22
C LEU A 28 -0.14 -3.80 5.89
N SER A 29 -0.47 -2.84 6.77
CA SER A 29 -1.55 -1.90 6.45
C SER A 29 -1.22 -1.00 5.25
N ARG A 30 0.06 -0.64 5.04
CA ARG A 30 0.49 0.14 3.88
C ARG A 30 0.28 -0.62 2.56
N LEU A 31 0.60 -1.90 2.55
CA LEU A 31 0.39 -2.79 1.41
C LEU A 31 -1.09 -3.05 1.14
N LEU A 32 -1.88 -3.26 2.18
CA LEU A 32 -3.29 -3.62 2.04
C LEU A 32 -4.21 -2.41 1.90
N SER A 33 -3.76 -1.20 2.24
CA SER A 33 -4.55 0.04 2.20
C SER A 33 -5.32 0.20 0.87
N PRO A 34 -4.70 0.07 -0.33
CA PRO A 34 -5.43 0.18 -1.58
C PRO A 34 -6.52 -0.88 -1.79
N ILE A 35 -6.30 -2.10 -1.28
CA ILE A 35 -7.25 -3.21 -1.38
C ILE A 35 -8.49 -2.96 -0.51
N TYR A 36 -8.31 -2.30 0.64
CA TYR A 36 -9.37 -1.97 1.59
C TYR A 36 -10.02 -0.60 1.32
N GLY A 37 -9.83 0.00 0.15
CA GLY A 37 -10.47 1.26 -0.24
C GLY A 37 -9.61 2.52 -0.04
N GLY A 38 -8.36 2.38 0.36
CA GLY A 38 -7.39 3.48 0.35
C GLY A 38 -7.14 3.99 -1.07
N TYR A 39 -7.12 5.32 -1.24
CA TYR A 39 -7.04 5.94 -2.56
C TYR A 39 -5.71 5.69 -3.27
N PHE A 40 -4.61 5.67 -2.52
CA PHE A 40 -3.30 5.21 -2.96
C PHE A 40 -2.47 4.76 -1.74
N THR A 41 -1.28 4.23 -2.00
CA THR A 41 -0.26 3.98 -0.98
C THR A 41 1.08 4.50 -1.44
N ILE A 42 2.04 4.63 -0.53
CA ILE A 42 3.34 5.22 -0.82
C ILE A 42 4.43 4.15 -0.67
N ALA A 43 5.13 3.90 -1.76
CA ALA A 43 6.32 3.06 -1.85
C ALA A 43 7.58 3.92 -2.03
N SER A 44 8.75 3.41 -1.64
CA SER A 44 10.03 3.98 -2.07
C SER A 44 10.37 3.53 -3.49
N LEU A 45 11.20 4.32 -4.20
CA LEU A 45 11.67 3.93 -5.54
C LEU A 45 12.62 2.73 -5.46
N ASP A 46 13.54 2.77 -4.51
CA ASP A 46 14.48 1.69 -4.22
C ASP A 46 14.85 1.72 -2.72
N ARG A 47 15.62 0.73 -2.27
CA ARG A 47 16.21 0.69 -0.93
C ARG A 47 17.10 1.91 -0.71
N GLY A 48 16.97 2.57 0.43
CA GLY A 48 17.68 3.81 0.75
C GLY A 48 16.99 5.09 0.25
N PHE A 49 15.92 4.97 -0.53
CA PHE A 49 15.09 6.10 -0.96
C PHE A 49 13.78 6.20 -0.16
N GLU A 50 13.71 5.55 1.01
CA GLU A 50 12.56 5.65 1.90
C GLU A 50 12.46 7.06 2.50
N THR A 51 11.29 7.65 2.39
CA THR A 51 10.94 8.90 3.08
C THR A 51 10.37 8.66 4.48
N ALA A 52 10.05 7.41 4.81
CA ALA A 52 9.58 7.01 6.12
C ALA A 52 9.98 5.57 6.48
N THR A 53 10.30 5.34 7.76
CA THR A 53 10.61 4.00 8.27
C THR A 53 9.47 3.03 7.98
N GLY A 54 9.82 1.88 7.39
CA GLY A 54 8.86 0.84 7.05
C GLY A 54 8.18 1.02 5.68
N GLN A 55 8.60 1.97 4.84
CA GLN A 55 8.27 1.91 3.42
C GLN A 55 8.87 0.67 2.76
N MET A 56 8.12 0.10 1.83
CA MET A 56 8.58 -0.96 0.93
C MET A 56 8.92 -0.32 -0.42
N THR A 57 9.82 -0.95 -1.17
CA THR A 57 10.09 -0.49 -2.53
C THR A 57 8.91 -0.78 -3.44
N ILE A 58 8.78 -0.04 -4.54
CA ILE A 58 7.73 -0.27 -5.52
C ILE A 58 7.79 -1.70 -6.10
N GLU A 59 8.98 -2.26 -6.28
CA GLU A 59 9.17 -3.62 -6.76
C GLU A 59 8.75 -4.69 -5.73
N GLU A 60 9.02 -4.45 -4.44
CA GLU A 60 8.52 -5.32 -3.36
C GLU A 60 6.99 -5.32 -3.34
N MET A 61 6.35 -4.15 -3.47
CA MET A 61 4.88 -4.06 -3.48
C MET A 61 4.26 -4.73 -4.71
N LYS A 62 4.82 -4.50 -5.91
CA LYS A 62 4.38 -5.15 -7.16
C LYS A 62 4.47 -6.67 -7.06
N THR A 63 5.54 -7.20 -6.47
CA THR A 63 5.71 -8.64 -6.27
C THR A 63 4.57 -9.22 -5.45
N VAL A 64 4.21 -8.56 -4.34
CA VAL A 64 3.10 -9.01 -3.50
C VAL A 64 1.75 -8.87 -4.22
N TYR A 65 1.51 -7.76 -4.91
CA TYR A 65 0.28 -7.57 -5.68
C TYR A 65 0.10 -8.57 -6.82
N LYS A 66 1.20 -8.97 -7.47
CA LYS A 66 1.20 -10.05 -8.45
C LYS A 66 0.87 -11.39 -7.80
N ALA A 67 1.46 -11.69 -6.65
CA ALA A 67 1.16 -12.91 -5.90
C ALA A 67 -0.30 -12.98 -5.42
N LEU A 68 -0.92 -11.83 -5.11
CA LEU A 68 -2.33 -11.72 -4.75
C LEU A 68 -3.27 -11.71 -5.98
N GLY A 69 -2.75 -11.72 -7.21
CA GLY A 69 -3.55 -11.71 -8.43
C GLY A 69 -4.26 -10.38 -8.72
N ILE A 70 -3.84 -9.29 -8.07
CA ILE A 70 -4.44 -7.95 -8.23
C ILE A 70 -3.60 -7.02 -9.13
N TYR A 71 -2.46 -7.52 -9.62
CA TYR A 71 -1.58 -6.83 -10.57
C TYR A 71 -1.02 -7.83 -11.58
N ASP A 72 -1.17 -7.52 -12.87
CA ASP A 72 -0.75 -8.39 -13.98
C ASP A 72 0.59 -7.95 -14.63
N GLY A 73 1.21 -6.88 -14.15
CA GLY A 73 2.46 -6.37 -14.74
C GLY A 73 2.28 -5.45 -15.94
N SER A 74 1.05 -5.04 -16.28
CA SER A 74 0.78 -4.19 -17.45
C SER A 74 1.12 -2.70 -17.24
N PHE A 75 1.19 -2.24 -15.99
CA PHE A 75 1.53 -0.85 -15.67
C PHE A 75 3.05 -0.61 -15.76
N GLY A 76 3.50 0.08 -16.81
CA GLY A 76 4.91 0.48 -17.02
C GLY A 76 5.64 -0.22 -18.17
N LYS A 77 4.98 -1.04 -19.00
CA LYS A 77 5.53 -1.48 -20.29
C LYS A 77 5.35 -0.35 -21.33
N ASN A 78 6.28 0.60 -21.32
CA ASN A 78 6.63 1.41 -22.49
C ASN A 78 8.04 1.01 -22.93
#